data_AF-A0A402AXT2-F1
#
_entry.id   AF-A0A402AXT2-F1
#
_cell.length_a   1.000
_cell.length_b   1.000
_cell.length_c   1.000
_cell.angle_alpha   90.00
_cell.angle_beta   90.00
_cell.angle_gamma   90.00
#
_symmetry.space_group_name_H-M   'P 1'
#
loop_
_entity.id
_entity.type
_entity.pdbx_description
1 polymer ?
#
loop_
_entity_poly.entity_id
_entity_poly.type
_entity_poly.pdbx_seq_one_letter_code
_entity_poly.pdbx_strand_id
1 'polypeptide(L)'
;MYELGVATGYELRRKIYETRVLVASDAHLPYLDPSLLAMMRATIREFGIQCVLWLGDLFDCHKYNHLTVSDHRIIWKEEKQVIVDLLLLIDEDLEKTGGYQMISRGYHDQLWLNRHSETEDMRTLIRNLDPAIATLMQEGRISISDQSTLEGIPNSQGEMTWLFTHPLHYISVPFQNPCRALQT
;
A
#
# COMPACT_ATOMS: atom_id res chain seq x y z
N MET A 1 15.94 -11.27 12.45
CA MET A 1 15.53 -9.93 12.93
C MET A 1 14.09 -9.76 12.49
N TYR A 2 13.15 -9.72 13.44
CA TYR A 2 11.74 -9.49 13.12
C TYR A 2 11.54 -7.97 13.01
N GLU A 3 11.15 -7.49 11.83
CA GLU A 3 10.73 -6.11 11.62
C GLU A 3 9.54 -5.83 12.54
N LEU A 4 9.70 -4.89 13.47
CA LEU A 4 8.70 -4.51 14.45
C LEU A 4 7.59 -3.71 13.75
N GLY A 5 6.34 -4.17 13.83
CA GLY A 5 5.17 -3.30 13.67
C GLY A 5 4.28 -3.51 12.45
N VAL A 6 4.63 -4.36 11.48
CA VAL A 6 3.74 -4.66 10.35
C VAL A 6 3.67 -6.17 10.12
N ALA A 7 2.53 -6.74 10.52
CA ALA A 7 2.22 -8.11 10.18
C ALA A 7 2.01 -8.19 8.65
N THR A 8 2.86 -8.95 7.96
CA THR A 8 2.71 -9.26 6.53
C THR A 8 2.24 -10.70 6.39
N GLY A 9 1.28 -10.95 5.50
CA GLY A 9 0.89 -12.31 5.14
C GLY A 9 -0.59 -12.45 4.81
N TYR A 10 -0.93 -13.55 4.16
CA TYR A 10 -2.26 -13.96 3.70
C TYR A 10 -3.31 -14.12 4.83
N GLU A 11 -2.90 -14.06 6.10
CA GLU A 11 -3.74 -14.37 7.27
C GLU A 11 -4.25 -13.14 8.03
N LEU A 12 -4.00 -11.91 7.56
CA LEU A 12 -4.20 -10.72 8.38
C LEU A 12 -5.34 -9.83 7.88
N ARG A 13 -6.31 -9.61 8.76
CA ARG A 13 -7.16 -8.41 8.74
C ARG A 13 -6.48 -7.34 9.60
N ARG A 14 -6.15 -6.19 9.02
CA ARG A 14 -5.59 -5.05 9.77
C ARG A 14 -6.66 -3.98 9.93
N LYS A 15 -7.00 -3.66 11.17
CA LYS A 15 -7.83 -2.49 11.46
C LYS A 15 -7.03 -1.21 11.18
N ILE A 16 -7.63 -0.28 10.46
CA ILE A 16 -7.12 1.08 10.29
C ILE A 16 -7.67 1.90 11.46
N TYR A 17 -6.79 2.39 12.31
CA TYR A 17 -7.15 3.17 13.51
C TYR A 17 -7.11 4.68 13.22
N GLU A 18 -6.48 5.04 12.11
CA GLU A 18 -6.26 6.38 11.63
C GLU A 18 -7.60 6.99 11.20
N THR A 19 -7.85 8.22 11.62
CA THR A 19 -9.07 8.94 11.27
C THR A 19 -8.91 9.74 9.98
N ARG A 20 -7.68 9.89 9.50
CA ARG A 20 -7.31 10.66 8.31
C ARG A 20 -6.50 9.79 7.37
N VAL A 21 -7.21 9.14 6.47
CA VAL A 21 -6.68 8.16 5.53
C VAL A 21 -6.89 8.69 4.12
N LEU A 22 -5.83 8.69 3.33
CA LEU A 22 -5.90 8.95 1.89
C LEU A 22 -5.84 7.60 1.17
N VAL A 23 -6.80 7.35 0.29
CA VAL A 23 -6.85 6.13 -0.51
C VAL A 23 -6.52 6.48 -1.96
N ALA A 24 -5.55 5.77 -2.52
CA ALA A 24 -5.14 5.82 -3.92
C ALA A 24 -5.13 4.39 -4.48
N SER A 25 -5.42 4.23 -5.77
CA SER A 25 -5.50 2.94 -6.47
C SER A 25 -5.07 3.17 -7.91
N ASP A 26 -4.62 2.11 -8.60
CA ASP A 26 -4.32 2.15 -10.04
C ASP A 26 -3.33 3.28 -10.38
N ALA A 27 -2.28 3.41 -9.55
CA ALA A 27 -1.28 4.46 -9.70
C ALA A 27 -0.42 4.27 -10.96
N HIS A 28 -0.23 3.02 -11.38
CA HIS A 28 0.45 2.64 -12.62
C HIS A 28 1.80 3.36 -12.83
N LEU A 29 2.65 3.34 -11.79
CA LEU A 29 3.98 3.94 -11.87
C LEU A 29 4.85 3.22 -12.91
N PRO A 30 5.66 3.97 -13.69
CA PRO A 30 6.10 5.35 -13.44
C PRO A 30 5.23 6.45 -14.11
N TYR A 31 4.06 6.12 -14.65
CA TYR A 31 3.22 7.11 -15.33
C TYR A 31 2.54 8.03 -14.32
N LEU A 32 3.20 9.15 -14.02
CA LEU A 32 2.74 10.11 -13.03
C LEU A 32 2.44 11.46 -13.67
N ASP A 33 1.24 11.99 -13.42
CA ASP A 33 0.92 13.39 -13.69
C ASP A 33 1.51 14.26 -12.56
N PRO A 34 2.43 15.20 -12.85
CA PRO A 34 3.01 16.08 -11.84
C PRO A 34 1.98 16.90 -11.06
N SER A 35 0.87 17.27 -11.70
CA SER A 35 -0.23 18.02 -11.08
C SER A 35 -0.98 17.15 -10.08
N LEU A 36 -1.17 15.87 -10.41
CA LEU A 36 -1.80 14.90 -9.52
C LEU A 36 -0.91 14.61 -8.30
N LEU A 37 0.40 14.45 -8.50
CA LEU A 37 1.35 14.32 -7.39
C LEU A 37 1.32 15.57 -6.49
N ALA A 38 1.33 16.77 -7.06
CA ALA A 38 1.26 18.01 -6.30
C ALA A 38 -0.04 18.11 -5.48
N MET A 39 -1.17 17.73 -6.07
CA MET A 39 -2.47 17.68 -5.39
C MET A 39 -2.46 16.66 -4.24
N MET A 40 -1.90 15.47 -4.46
CA MET A 40 -1.80 14.42 -3.44
C MET A 40 -0.98 14.90 -2.25
N ARG A 41 0.20 15.48 -2.50
CA ARG A 41 1.07 16.05 -1.46
C ARG A 41 0.42 17.21 -0.71
N ALA A 42 -0.26 18.11 -1.42
CA ALA A 42 -1.02 19.18 -0.79
C ALA A 42 -2.10 18.61 0.15
N THR A 43 -2.86 17.61 -0.32
CA THR A 43 -3.87 16.91 0.49
C THR A 43 -3.27 16.27 1.74
N ILE A 44 -2.13 15.58 1.62
CA ILE A 44 -1.46 14.97 2.78
C ILE A 44 -1.14 16.02 3.85
N ARG A 45 -0.56 17.15 3.42
CA ARG A 45 -0.12 18.22 4.32
C ARG A 45 -1.28 19.00 4.93
N GLU A 46 -2.26 19.39 4.12
CA GLU A 46 -3.37 20.25 4.54
C GLU A 46 -4.31 19.53 5.49
N PHE A 47 -4.61 18.26 5.21
CA PHE A 47 -5.53 17.48 6.05
C PHE A 47 -4.80 16.76 7.19
N GLY A 48 -3.46 16.72 7.18
CA GLY A 48 -2.68 15.98 8.17
C GLY A 48 -2.96 14.49 8.09
N ILE A 49 -2.87 13.93 6.88
CA ILE A 49 -3.08 12.51 6.62
C ILE A 49 -2.10 11.68 7.46
N GLN A 50 -2.62 10.58 8.01
CA GLN A 50 -1.89 9.67 8.89
C GLN A 50 -1.60 8.33 8.20
N CYS A 51 -2.39 7.97 7.19
CA CYS A 51 -2.17 6.78 6.40
C CYS A 51 -2.47 7.04 4.93
N VAL A 52 -1.53 6.68 4.05
CA VAL A 52 -1.79 6.57 2.60
C VAL A 52 -1.94 5.09 2.27
N LEU A 53 -3.10 4.71 1.74
CA LEU A 53 -3.39 3.36 1.27
C LEU A 53 -3.27 3.33 -0.26
N TRP A 54 -2.34 2.55 -0.77
CA TRP A 54 -2.21 2.21 -2.19
C TRP A 54 -2.93 0.87 -2.44
N LEU A 55 -4.13 0.90 -3.01
CA LEU A 55 -4.98 -0.27 -3.24
C LEU A 55 -4.72 -0.92 -4.60
N GLY A 56 -3.54 -1.50 -4.76
CA GLY A 56 -3.20 -2.27 -5.95
C GLY A 56 -2.76 -1.40 -7.13
N ASP A 57 -2.09 -2.07 -8.07
CA ASP A 57 -1.58 -1.52 -9.32
C ASP A 57 -0.70 -0.30 -9.07
N LEU A 58 0.19 -0.43 -8.08
CA LEU A 58 1.21 0.57 -7.78
C LEU A 58 2.24 0.64 -8.91
N PHE A 59 2.71 -0.52 -9.36
CA PHE A 59 3.57 -0.67 -10.52
C PHE A 59 2.73 -0.84 -11.78
N ASP A 60 3.23 -0.32 -12.90
CA ASP A 60 2.67 -0.62 -14.20
C ASP A 60 3.55 -1.56 -15.02
N CYS A 61 2.94 -2.59 -15.60
CA CYS A 61 3.60 -3.58 -16.44
C CYS A 61 3.10 -3.50 -17.92
N HIS A 62 2.79 -2.29 -18.42
CA HIS A 62 2.24 -2.05 -19.77
C HIS A 62 3.00 -2.73 -20.92
N LYS A 63 4.33 -2.87 -20.81
CA LYS A 63 5.18 -3.47 -21.85
C LYS A 63 4.84 -4.92 -22.19
N TYR A 64 4.08 -5.59 -21.31
CA TYR A 64 3.79 -7.02 -21.38
C TYR A 64 2.29 -7.35 -21.38
N ASN A 65 1.43 -6.35 -21.46
CA ASN A 65 0.07 -6.59 -21.88
C ASN A 65 0.08 -6.86 -23.40
N HIS A 66 -0.24 -8.09 -23.79
CA HIS A 66 -0.31 -8.55 -25.19
C HIS A 66 -1.33 -7.78 -26.03
N LEU A 67 -2.16 -6.93 -25.41
CA LEU A 67 -3.16 -6.06 -26.04
C LEU A 67 -2.66 -4.63 -26.28
N THR A 68 -1.49 -4.24 -25.76
CA THR A 68 -0.93 -2.87 -25.92
C THR A 68 0.43 -2.88 -26.60
N VAL A 69 0.69 -1.87 -27.43
CA VAL A 69 1.98 -1.70 -28.13
C VAL A 69 3.08 -1.50 -27.09
N SER A 70 4.07 -2.40 -27.05
CA SER A 70 5.19 -2.30 -26.12
C SER A 70 5.93 -0.97 -26.28
N ASP A 71 5.88 -0.10 -25.26
CA ASP A 71 6.68 1.12 -25.23
C ASP A 71 8.10 0.79 -24.76
N HIS A 72 9.06 0.83 -25.67
CA HIS A 72 10.46 0.48 -25.40
C HIS A 72 11.28 1.63 -24.76
N ARG A 73 10.66 2.78 -24.43
CA ARG A 73 11.40 4.01 -24.14
C ARG A 73 11.96 4.15 -22.71
N ILE A 74 11.42 3.42 -21.72
CA ILE A 74 11.87 3.52 -20.32
C ILE A 74 12.60 2.23 -19.90
N ILE A 75 13.80 2.30 -19.33
CA ILE A 75 14.49 1.12 -18.79
C ILE A 75 14.10 0.92 -17.32
N TRP A 76 13.94 -0.33 -16.85
CA TRP A 76 13.51 -0.67 -15.47
C TRP A 76 14.21 0.15 -14.38
N LYS A 77 15.49 0.48 -14.57
CA LYS A 77 16.27 1.32 -13.67
C LYS A 77 15.64 2.71 -13.44
N GLU A 78 15.10 3.33 -14.49
CA GLU A 78 14.43 4.64 -14.44
C GLU A 78 13.04 4.50 -13.81
N GLU A 79 12.26 3.48 -14.18
CA GLU A 79 10.94 3.21 -13.59
C GLU A 79 11.06 3.03 -12.07
N LYS A 80 12.03 2.22 -11.66
CA LYS A 80 12.40 1.99 -10.26
C LYS A 80 12.73 3.29 -9.53
N GLN A 81 13.51 4.19 -10.13
CA GLN A 81 13.88 5.45 -9.47
C GLN A 81 12.65 6.34 -9.23
N VAL A 82 11.74 6.44 -10.20
CA VAL A 82 10.50 7.23 -10.04
C VAL A 82 9.65 6.69 -8.88
N ILE A 83 9.56 5.37 -8.73
CA ILE A 83 8.81 4.74 -7.65
C ILE A 83 9.45 5.02 -6.30
N VAL A 84 10.78 4.89 -6.21
CA VAL A 84 11.55 5.22 -5.00
C VAL A 84 11.33 6.69 -4.62
N ASP A 85 11.52 7.62 -5.57
CA ASP A 85 11.37 9.05 -5.34
C ASP A 85 9.95 9.38 -4.86
N LEU A 86 8.91 8.79 -5.45
CA LEU A 86 7.54 8.98 -5.01
C LEU A 86 7.30 8.48 -3.59
N LEU A 87 7.73 7.25 -3.28
CA LEU A 87 7.54 6.69 -1.93
C LEU A 87 8.26 7.52 -0.86
N LEU A 88 9.46 8.02 -1.15
CA LEU A 88 10.21 8.89 -0.25
C LEU A 88 9.57 10.28 -0.09
N LEU A 89 9.09 10.89 -1.18
CA LEU A 89 8.42 12.19 -1.12
C LEU A 89 7.11 12.15 -0.32
N ILE A 90 6.36 11.05 -0.44
CA ILE A 90 5.14 10.85 0.34
C ILE A 90 5.49 10.60 1.82
N ASP A 91 6.56 9.84 2.11
CA ASP A 91 7.02 9.62 3.47
C ASP A 91 7.47 10.92 4.16
N GLU A 92 8.18 11.81 3.45
CA GLU A 92 8.57 13.15 3.93
C GLU A 92 7.36 13.96 4.43
N ASP A 93 6.25 13.92 3.69
CA ASP A 93 5.04 14.65 4.07
C ASP A 93 4.31 13.97 5.26
N LEU A 94 4.38 12.64 5.37
CA LEU A 94 3.79 11.85 6.46
C LEU A 94 4.61 11.88 7.75
N GLU A 95 5.92 12.17 7.70
CA GLU A 95 6.78 12.23 8.88
C GLU A 95 6.24 13.22 9.92
N LYS A 96 5.71 14.35 9.45
CA LYS A 96 5.14 15.43 10.27
C LYS A 96 3.96 14.99 11.13
N THR A 97 3.25 13.93 10.72
CA THR A 97 2.08 13.39 11.43
C THR A 97 2.37 12.05 12.09
N GLY A 98 3.61 11.54 12.00
CA GLY A 98 3.94 10.17 12.38
C GLY A 98 3.20 9.12 11.52
N GLY A 99 2.77 9.50 10.31
CA GLY A 99 1.97 8.66 9.43
C GLY A 99 2.76 7.54 8.76
N TYR A 100 2.09 6.74 7.93
CA TYR A 100 2.73 5.64 7.21
C TYR A 100 2.00 5.32 5.90
N GLN A 101 2.63 4.52 5.06
CA GLN A 101 2.08 4.05 3.80
C GLN A 101 1.72 2.57 3.90
N MET A 102 0.59 2.16 3.34
CA MET A 102 0.29 0.74 3.10
C MET A 102 0.10 0.48 1.62
N ILE A 103 0.71 -0.58 1.13
CA ILE A 103 0.61 -0.98 -0.27
C ILE A 103 -0.04 -2.36 -0.34
N SER A 104 -1.14 -2.42 -1.08
CA SER A 104 -1.74 -3.66 -1.55
C SER A 104 -1.21 -4.04 -2.91
N ARG A 105 -1.09 -5.34 -3.15
CA ARG A 105 -0.74 -5.89 -4.46
C ARG A 105 -1.98 -6.00 -5.35
N GLY A 106 -1.94 -5.37 -6.51
CA GLY A 106 -2.90 -5.51 -7.61
C GLY A 106 -2.43 -6.48 -8.71
N TYR A 107 -3.13 -6.42 -9.85
CA TYR A 107 -2.86 -7.27 -11.00
C TYR A 107 -1.56 -6.91 -11.72
N HIS A 108 -1.29 -5.63 -11.97
CA HIS A 108 -0.07 -5.17 -12.64
C HIS A 108 1.17 -5.46 -11.77
N ASP A 109 1.04 -5.34 -10.45
CA ASP A 109 2.07 -5.72 -9.50
C ASP A 109 2.39 -7.23 -9.56
N GLN A 110 1.36 -8.08 -9.68
CA GLN A 110 1.54 -9.53 -9.85
C GLN A 110 2.27 -9.88 -11.15
N LEU A 111 1.98 -9.16 -12.24
CA LEU A 111 2.68 -9.35 -13.51
C LEU A 111 4.17 -9.04 -13.38
N TRP A 112 4.54 -8.03 -12.59
CA TRP A 112 5.94 -7.73 -12.27
C TRP A 112 6.61 -8.85 -11.48
N LEU A 113 5.96 -9.35 -10.43
CA LEU A 113 6.52 -10.44 -9.60
C LEU A 113 6.82 -11.68 -10.45
N ASN A 114 5.85 -12.13 -11.24
CA ASN A 114 5.99 -13.31 -12.10
C ASN A 114 7.18 -13.22 -13.07
N ARG A 115 7.65 -12.01 -13.36
CA ARG A 115 8.74 -11.78 -14.30
C ARG A 115 10.12 -11.78 -13.65
N HIS A 116 10.23 -11.27 -12.43
CA HIS A 116 11.52 -11.10 -11.77
C HIS A 116 11.92 -12.28 -10.89
N SER A 117 10.94 -13.06 -10.37
CA SER A 117 11.09 -14.47 -10.03
C SER A 117 9.75 -15.08 -9.60
N GLU A 118 9.59 -16.40 -9.73
CA GLU A 118 8.50 -17.13 -9.07
C GLU A 118 8.65 -17.17 -7.53
N THR A 119 9.69 -16.54 -6.96
CA THR A 119 10.08 -16.65 -5.54
C THR A 119 10.01 -15.34 -4.76
N GLU A 120 9.86 -14.19 -5.41
CA GLU A 120 9.75 -12.88 -4.76
C GLU A 120 8.27 -12.53 -4.53
N ASP A 121 7.95 -12.19 -3.28
CA ASP A 121 6.67 -11.58 -2.91
C ASP A 121 6.73 -10.05 -3.06
N MET A 122 5.58 -9.37 -3.00
CA MET A 122 5.52 -7.90 -3.11
C MET A 122 6.40 -7.21 -2.06
N ARG A 123 6.51 -7.82 -0.87
CA ARG A 123 7.38 -7.32 0.20
C ARG A 123 8.84 -7.31 -0.24
N THR A 124 9.32 -8.41 -0.82
CA THR A 124 10.70 -8.54 -1.29
C THR A 124 10.95 -7.59 -2.46
N LEU A 125 10.01 -7.47 -3.39
CA LEU A 125 10.10 -6.53 -4.52
C LEU A 125 10.29 -5.10 -4.03
N ILE A 126 9.41 -4.61 -3.14
CA ILE A 126 9.47 -3.24 -2.62
C ILE A 126 10.75 -3.02 -1.81
N ARG A 127 11.12 -3.97 -0.95
CA ARG A 127 12.37 -3.88 -0.14
C ARG A 127 13.61 -3.78 -1.02
N ASN A 128 13.62 -4.44 -2.18
CA ASN A 128 14.75 -4.47 -3.10
C ASN A 128 14.78 -3.25 -4.06
N LEU A 129 13.80 -2.33 -3.95
CA LEU A 129 13.85 -1.07 -4.68
C LEU A 129 15.02 -0.21 -4.19
N ASP A 130 15.13 0.10 -2.91
CA ASP A 130 16.22 0.97 -2.44
C ASP A 130 16.53 0.71 -0.97
N PRO A 131 17.81 0.82 -0.52
CA PRO A 131 18.14 0.71 0.89
C PRO A 131 17.32 1.65 1.80
N ALA A 132 17.00 2.87 1.35
CA ALA A 132 16.17 3.79 2.13
C ALA A 132 14.73 3.27 2.30
N ILE A 133 14.16 2.68 1.24
CA ILE A 133 12.84 2.03 1.31
C ILE A 133 12.87 0.84 2.28
N ALA A 134 13.93 0.03 2.25
CA ALA A 134 14.11 -1.07 3.19
C ALA A 134 14.14 -0.57 4.65
N THR A 135 14.82 0.54 4.93
CA THR A 135 14.81 1.18 6.26
C THR A 135 13.40 1.62 6.67
N LEU A 136 12.66 2.31 5.79
CA LEU A 136 11.28 2.72 6.08
C LEU A 136 10.35 1.52 6.35
N MET A 137 10.56 0.40 5.66
CA MET A 137 9.83 -0.84 5.94
C MET A 137 10.16 -1.40 7.32
N GLN A 138 11.44 -1.42 7.70
CA GLN A 138 11.89 -1.87 9.03
C GLN A 138 11.34 -1.01 10.17
N GLU A 139 11.17 0.29 9.91
CA GLU A 139 10.59 1.27 10.84
C GLU A 139 9.05 1.26 10.85
N GLY A 140 8.41 0.43 10.01
CA GLY A 140 6.96 0.36 9.88
C GLY A 140 6.31 1.56 9.19
N ARG A 141 7.10 2.42 8.55
CA ARG A 141 6.67 3.58 7.75
C ARG A 141 6.11 3.18 6.40
N ILE A 142 6.54 2.04 5.87
CA ILE A 142 5.95 1.40 4.69
C ILE A 142 5.56 -0.04 5.04
N SER A 143 4.29 -0.36 4.81
CA SER A 143 3.69 -1.65 5.10
C SER A 143 3.20 -2.30 3.82
N ILE A 144 3.51 -3.58 3.60
CA ILE A 144 3.00 -4.33 2.46
C ILE A 144 1.97 -5.35 2.93
N SER A 145 0.86 -5.45 2.22
CA SER A 145 -0.14 -6.47 2.48
C SER A 145 -0.65 -7.01 1.15
N ASP A 146 -0.26 -8.25 0.85
CA ASP A 146 -0.60 -8.88 -0.42
C ASP A 146 -2.12 -8.99 -0.59
N GLN A 147 -2.60 -8.60 -1.77
CA GLN A 147 -3.98 -8.75 -2.26
C GLN A 147 -5.09 -8.11 -1.41
N SER A 148 -4.78 -7.34 -0.37
CA SER A 148 -5.82 -6.86 0.54
C SER A 148 -6.65 -5.72 -0.03
N THR A 149 -7.95 -5.76 0.23
CA THR A 149 -8.92 -4.73 -0.13
C THR A 149 -9.38 -3.98 1.13
N LEU A 150 -10.15 -2.92 0.92
CA LEU A 150 -10.72 -2.12 2.00
C LEU A 150 -12.17 -2.56 2.28
N GLU A 151 -12.43 -3.05 3.48
CA GLU A 151 -13.74 -3.46 3.96
C GLU A 151 -14.24 -2.49 5.03
N GLY A 152 -15.50 -2.06 4.93
CA GLY A 152 -16.16 -1.28 5.97
C GLY A 152 -17.02 -2.18 6.85
N ILE A 153 -16.72 -2.26 8.15
CA ILE A 153 -17.51 -3.02 9.12
C ILE A 153 -18.17 -2.08 10.12
N PRO A 154 -19.52 -2.07 10.23
CA PRO A 154 -20.19 -1.27 11.25
C PRO A 154 -19.90 -1.84 12.65
N ASN A 155 -19.60 -0.96 13.61
CA ASN A 155 -19.55 -1.32 15.02
C ASN A 155 -20.97 -1.45 15.60
N SER A 156 -21.07 -1.80 16.89
CA SER A 156 -22.36 -1.92 17.60
C SER A 156 -23.18 -0.62 17.66
N GLN A 157 -22.56 0.53 17.39
CA GLN A 157 -23.20 1.84 17.31
C GLN A 157 -23.55 2.24 15.86
N GLY A 158 -23.24 1.40 14.85
CA GLY A 158 -23.45 1.70 13.43
C GLY A 158 -22.35 2.55 12.80
N GLU A 159 -21.25 2.84 13.51
CA GLU A 159 -20.11 3.58 12.96
C GLU A 159 -19.21 2.64 12.15
N MET A 160 -18.79 3.09 10.97
CA MET A 160 -17.98 2.27 10.06
C MET A 160 -16.52 2.24 10.50
N THR A 161 -16.01 1.04 10.78
CA THR A 161 -14.57 0.76 10.94
C THR A 161 -14.02 0.27 9.62
N TRP A 162 -12.94 0.88 9.14
CA TRP A 162 -12.23 0.44 7.94
C TRP A 162 -11.22 -0.65 8.29
N LEU A 163 -11.28 -1.76 7.56
CA LEU A 163 -10.37 -2.89 7.67
C LEU A 163 -9.67 -3.12 6.34
N PHE A 164 -8.36 -3.37 6.42
CA PHE A 164 -7.60 -3.96 5.34
C PHE A 164 -7.78 -5.47 5.41
N THR A 165 -8.47 -6.05 4.42
CA THR A 165 -8.90 -7.45 4.42
C THR A 165 -8.38 -8.16 3.18
N HIS A 166 -7.64 -9.25 3.38
CA HIS A 166 -7.27 -10.15 2.28
C HIS A 166 -8.52 -10.87 1.72
N PRO A 167 -8.68 -11.04 0.38
CA PRO A 167 -9.85 -11.61 -0.28
C PRO A 167 -10.29 -12.98 0.25
N LEU A 168 -9.34 -13.84 0.62
CA LEU A 168 -9.63 -15.14 1.27
C LEU A 168 -10.43 -15.00 2.58
N HIS A 169 -10.33 -13.86 3.25
CA HIS A 169 -11.06 -13.54 4.47
C HIS A 169 -12.28 -12.67 4.17
N TYR A 170 -12.55 -12.29 2.93
CA TYR A 170 -13.74 -11.52 2.59
C TYR A 170 -14.98 -12.40 2.84
N ILE A 171 -15.90 -11.95 3.70
CA ILE A 171 -17.18 -12.63 4.05
C ILE A 171 -17.03 -13.93 4.88
N SER A 172 -15.85 -14.56 4.96
CA SER A 172 -15.67 -15.90 5.57
C SER A 172 -15.52 -15.94 7.09
N VAL A 173 -15.22 -14.82 7.75
CA VAL A 173 -15.12 -14.74 9.23
C VAL A 173 -15.88 -13.52 9.74
N PRO A 174 -16.89 -13.66 10.62
CA PRO A 174 -17.47 -12.51 11.30
C PRO A 174 -16.35 -11.78 12.04
N PHE A 175 -16.17 -10.48 11.79
CA PHE A 175 -15.25 -9.69 12.61
C PHE A 175 -15.79 -9.70 14.04
N GLN A 176 -15.17 -10.51 14.91
CA GLN A 176 -15.47 -10.46 16.33
C GLN A 176 -14.96 -9.11 16.83
N ASN A 177 -15.87 -8.16 17.02
CA ASN A 177 -15.57 -7.00 17.85
C ASN A 177 -15.02 -7.55 19.17
N PRO A 178 -13.84 -7.11 19.65
CA PRO A 178 -13.41 -7.50 20.98
C PRO A 178 -14.54 -7.09 21.92
N CYS A 179 -15.21 -8.09 22.50
CA CYS A 179 -16.25 -7.86 23.49
C CYS A 179 -15.63 -6.93 24.52
N ARG A 180 -16.19 -5.72 24.68
CA ARG A 180 -15.93 -4.94 25.87
C ARG A 180 -16.28 -5.88 27.02
N ALA A 181 -15.28 -6.38 27.73
CA ALA A 181 -15.50 -6.83 29.08
C ALA A 181 -16.17 -5.63 29.75
N LEU A 182 -17.46 -5.77 30.06
CA LEU A 182 -18.17 -4.88 30.95
C LEU A 182 -17.36 -4.91 32.24
N GLN A 183 -16.49 -3.92 32.42
CA GLN A 183 -15.96 -3.63 33.73
C GLN A 183 -17.15 -3.12 34.53
N THR A 184 -17.49 -3.93 35.52
CA THR A 184 -18.52 -3.75 36.55
C THR A 184 -18.54 -2.37 37.16
#